data_AF-A0AAV3FQQ6-F1
#
_entry.id   AF-A0AAV3FQQ6-F1
#
_cell.length_a   1.000
_cell.length_b   1.000
_cell.length_c   1.000
_cell.angle_alpha   90.00
_cell.angle_beta   90.00
_cell.angle_gamma   90.00
#
_symmetry.space_group_name_H-M   'P 1'
#
loop_
_entity.id
_entity.type
_entity.pdbx_description
1 polymer ?
#
loop_
_entity_poly.entity_id
_entity_poly.type
_entity_poly.pdbx_seq_one_letter_code
_entity_poly.pdbx_strand_id
1 'polypeptide(L)'
;MIKEFCAENLTLLPTLNASQVSRVELCDNLAVGGTTPSYGVIKEACQLLHDKNISVATMIRPRGGNFIYNDLELKAMEEDIIKAIEAGSDALVLGMLTAENQLDTEAIEHLLPATQGLPLVFHMAFDLIPTAQQHQALDQLIDYGFVRVLTHGSPEATPIADNVAHLKNLVTYANKRIEIMIGGGVTAENCQSLSQLTGTAIVHGTKII
;
A
#
# COMPACT_ATOMS: atom_id res chain seq x y z
N MET A 1 -16.62 6.57 -1.62
CA MET A 1 -15.15 6.67 -1.75
C MET A 1 -14.55 6.16 -0.46
N ILE A 2 -13.64 5.22 -0.54
CA ILE A 2 -12.88 4.68 0.59
C ILE A 2 -11.67 5.58 0.79
N LYS A 3 -11.50 6.10 2.01
CA LYS A 3 -10.32 6.86 2.42
C LYS A 3 -9.43 5.98 3.28
N GLU A 4 -8.17 5.90 2.90
CA GLU A 4 -7.11 5.26 3.67
C GLU A 4 -6.18 6.33 4.25
N PHE A 5 -6.07 6.38 5.58
CA PHE A 5 -5.16 7.28 6.27
C PHE A 5 -3.80 6.60 6.46
N CYS A 6 -2.73 7.22 5.99
CA CYS A 6 -1.37 6.76 6.24
C CYS A 6 -0.90 7.28 7.60
N ALA A 7 -0.70 6.38 8.56
CA ALA A 7 -0.32 6.70 9.92
C ALA A 7 1.15 6.34 10.20
N GLU A 8 1.82 7.21 10.96
CA GLU A 8 3.08 6.87 11.63
C GLU A 8 2.79 6.55 13.10
N ASN A 9 3.04 5.30 13.50
CA ASN A 9 2.79 4.82 14.85
C ASN A 9 1.34 5.08 15.31
N LEU A 10 1.14 5.27 16.62
CA LEU A 10 -0.17 5.34 17.27
C LEU A 10 -0.69 6.77 17.47
N THR A 11 0.17 7.78 17.27
CA THR A 11 -0.04 9.15 17.77
C THR A 11 -1.38 9.77 17.35
N LEU A 12 -1.80 9.55 16.11
CA LEU A 12 -3.02 10.12 15.54
C LEU A 12 -4.21 9.14 15.53
N LEU A 13 -3.99 7.85 15.79
CA LEU A 13 -5.05 6.84 15.69
C LEU A 13 -6.25 7.10 16.65
N PRO A 14 -6.05 7.57 17.90
CA PRO A 14 -7.17 7.86 18.80
C PRO A 14 -8.17 8.90 18.25
N THR A 15 -7.72 9.83 17.40
CA THR A 15 -8.55 10.90 16.85
C THR A 15 -9.41 10.44 15.67
N LEU A 16 -9.11 9.29 15.08
CA LEU A 16 -9.80 8.77 13.91
C LEU A 16 -11.20 8.25 14.24
N ASN A 17 -12.10 8.35 13.26
CA ASN A 17 -13.47 7.88 13.30
C ASN A 17 -13.85 7.17 11.98
N ALA A 18 -14.60 6.08 12.06
CA ALA A 18 -15.05 5.30 10.90
C ALA A 18 -15.93 6.09 9.90
N SER A 19 -16.54 7.21 10.34
CA SER A 19 -17.26 8.11 9.43
C SER A 19 -16.34 8.93 8.51
N GLN A 20 -15.05 9.06 8.86
CA GLN A 20 -14.06 9.86 8.12
C GLN A 20 -13.06 8.99 7.35
N VAL A 21 -12.65 7.86 7.94
CA VAL A 21 -11.62 6.96 7.40
C VAL A 21 -12.11 5.53 7.55
N SER A 22 -12.02 4.75 6.48
CA SER A 22 -12.44 3.35 6.50
C SER A 22 -11.28 2.39 6.78
N ARG A 23 -10.04 2.83 6.51
CA ARG A 23 -8.83 2.02 6.67
C ARG A 23 -7.63 2.87 7.05
N VAL A 24 -6.70 2.30 7.79
CA VAL A 24 -5.41 2.90 8.09
C VAL A 24 -4.32 2.04 7.46
N GLU A 25 -3.41 2.67 6.72
CA GLU A 25 -2.09 2.06 6.47
C GLU A 25 -1.21 2.38 7.68
N LEU A 26 -0.76 1.35 8.39
CA LEU A 26 0.05 1.48 9.59
C LEU A 26 1.53 1.30 9.24
N CYS A 27 2.29 2.37 9.42
CA CYS A 27 3.71 2.46 9.14
C CYS A 27 4.47 2.99 10.36
N ASP A 28 5.79 2.84 10.33
CA ASP A 28 6.73 3.72 11.04
C ASP A 28 7.62 4.44 10.02
N ASN A 29 8.42 5.43 10.45
CA ASN A 29 9.46 6.09 9.65
C ASN A 29 8.95 6.59 8.27
N LEU A 30 7.92 7.42 8.26
CA LEU A 30 7.38 8.04 7.04
C LEU A 30 8.40 8.96 6.37
N ALA A 31 9.43 9.43 7.09
CA ALA A 31 10.55 10.19 6.54
C ALA A 31 11.29 9.45 5.40
N VAL A 32 11.25 8.12 5.37
CA VAL A 32 11.82 7.29 4.29
C VAL A 32 10.74 6.59 3.44
N GLY A 33 9.50 7.06 3.52
CA GLY A 33 8.34 6.51 2.80
C GLY A 33 7.64 5.36 3.51
N GLY A 34 7.90 5.14 4.80
CA GLY A 34 7.25 4.10 5.59
C GLY A 34 8.07 2.80 5.66
N THR A 35 8.21 2.26 6.86
CA THR A 35 8.78 0.94 7.17
C THR A 35 7.83 0.16 8.08
N THR A 36 8.11 -1.13 8.26
CA THR A 36 7.37 -1.96 9.21
C THR A 36 7.44 -1.37 10.63
N PRO A 37 6.29 -1.11 11.27
CA PRO A 37 6.26 -0.66 12.65
C PRO A 37 6.57 -1.81 13.62
N SER A 38 7.00 -1.50 14.84
CA SER A 38 7.28 -2.53 15.85
C SER A 38 6.04 -3.38 16.16
N TYR A 39 6.24 -4.64 16.58
CA TYR A 39 5.15 -5.55 16.95
C TYR A 39 4.15 -4.94 17.95
N GLY A 40 4.64 -4.25 18.98
CA GLY A 40 3.78 -3.57 19.96
C GLY A 40 2.88 -2.51 19.33
N VAL A 41 3.41 -1.75 18.36
CA VAL A 41 2.63 -0.75 17.61
C VAL A 41 1.57 -1.43 16.75
N ILE A 42 1.89 -2.53 16.05
CA ILE A 42 0.90 -3.26 15.24
C ILE A 42 -0.25 -3.75 16.11
N LYS A 43 0.07 -4.43 17.21
CA LYS A 43 -0.92 -5.03 18.11
C LYS A 43 -1.86 -3.99 18.71
N GLU A 44 -1.31 -2.92 19.29
CA GLU A 44 -2.11 -1.87 19.92
C GLU A 44 -2.92 -1.06 18.89
N ALA A 45 -2.37 -0.83 17.68
CA ALA A 45 -3.09 -0.17 16.60
C ALA A 45 -4.29 -1.01 16.12
N CYS A 46 -4.09 -2.31 15.87
CA CYS A 46 -5.15 -3.21 15.44
C CYS A 46 -6.29 -3.24 16.47
N GLN A 47 -5.96 -3.46 17.75
CA GLN A 47 -6.94 -3.44 18.82
C GLN A 47 -7.74 -2.12 18.86
N LEU A 48 -7.05 -0.97 18.88
CA LEU A 48 -7.69 0.34 18.94
C LEU A 48 -8.59 0.63 17.72
N LEU A 49 -8.13 0.30 16.52
CA LEU A 49 -8.82 0.63 15.28
C LEU A 49 -9.99 -0.32 15.01
N HIS A 50 -9.86 -1.59 15.38
CA HIS A 50 -10.97 -2.55 15.34
C HIS A 50 -12.12 -2.15 16.27
N ASP A 51 -11.83 -1.67 17.48
CA ASP A 51 -12.85 -1.09 18.39
C ASP A 51 -13.61 0.09 17.76
N LYS A 52 -12.98 0.79 16.81
CA LYS A 52 -13.55 1.90 16.04
C LYS A 52 -14.18 1.46 14.71
N ASN A 53 -14.18 0.18 14.36
CA ASN A 53 -14.57 -0.35 13.05
C ASN A 53 -13.75 0.22 11.87
N ILE A 54 -12.44 0.35 12.05
CA ILE A 54 -11.49 0.80 11.02
C ILE A 54 -10.50 -0.34 10.75
N SER A 55 -10.34 -0.75 9.49
CA SER A 55 -9.40 -1.81 9.13
C SER A 55 -7.95 -1.32 9.13
N VAL A 56 -6.99 -2.23 9.31
CA VAL A 56 -5.55 -1.96 9.35
C VAL A 56 -4.82 -2.71 8.25
N ALA A 57 -4.11 -1.97 7.39
CA ALA A 57 -3.16 -2.51 6.43
C ALA A 57 -1.73 -2.24 6.95
N THR A 58 -0.97 -3.28 7.30
CA THR A 58 0.35 -3.10 7.90
C THR A 58 1.44 -3.10 6.83
N MET A 59 2.33 -2.12 6.91
CA MET A 59 3.52 -2.05 6.05
C MET A 59 4.49 -3.18 6.36
N ILE A 60 4.92 -3.89 5.34
CA ILE A 60 5.98 -4.91 5.35
C ILE A 60 7.11 -4.40 4.47
N ARG A 61 8.03 -3.65 5.09
CA ARG A 61 9.18 -3.05 4.43
C ARG A 61 10.33 -2.90 5.45
N PRO A 62 11.42 -3.67 5.31
CA PRO A 62 12.43 -3.80 6.36
C PRO A 62 13.32 -2.57 6.50
N ARG A 63 13.33 -1.69 5.49
CA ARG A 63 14.13 -0.47 5.43
C ARG A 63 13.61 0.50 4.36
N GLY A 64 14.06 1.75 4.43
CA GLY A 64 13.92 2.72 3.34
C GLY A 64 14.80 2.40 2.13
N GLY A 65 14.80 3.31 1.15
CA GLY A 65 15.60 3.18 -0.08
C GLY A 65 14.91 2.33 -1.15
N ASN A 66 15.69 1.45 -1.80
CA ASN A 66 15.22 0.64 -2.92
C ASN A 66 14.23 -0.48 -2.49
N PHE A 67 13.72 -1.22 -3.47
CA PHE A 67 12.83 -2.38 -3.27
C PHE A 67 13.46 -3.69 -3.75
N ILE A 68 14.80 -3.73 -3.85
CA ILE A 68 15.58 -4.90 -4.25
C ILE A 68 16.12 -5.51 -2.96
N TYR A 69 15.54 -6.62 -2.54
CA TYR A 69 15.85 -7.23 -1.24
C TYR A 69 16.81 -8.39 -1.38
N ASN A 70 17.73 -8.51 -0.41
CA ASN A 70 18.54 -9.72 -0.28
C ASN A 70 17.85 -10.78 0.60
N ASP A 71 18.39 -11.99 0.64
CA ASP A 71 17.83 -13.11 1.41
C ASP A 71 17.63 -12.82 2.90
N LEU A 72 18.50 -12.01 3.52
CA LEU A 72 18.35 -11.67 4.95
C LEU A 72 17.19 -10.68 5.16
N GLU A 73 17.00 -9.75 4.22
CA GLU A 73 15.90 -8.80 4.24
C GLU A 73 14.56 -9.51 3.96
N LEU A 74 14.52 -10.46 3.03
CA LEU A 74 13.33 -11.27 2.76
C LEU A 74 12.93 -12.12 3.97
N LYS A 75 13.90 -12.73 4.67
CA LYS A 75 13.62 -13.46 5.93
C LYS A 75 13.07 -12.55 7.02
N ALA A 76 13.56 -11.32 7.13
CA ALA A 76 13.01 -10.35 8.07
C ALA A 76 11.56 -9.99 7.72
N MET A 77 11.28 -9.78 6.44
CA MET A 77 9.92 -9.53 5.95
C MET A 77 8.98 -10.70 6.23
N GLU A 78 9.44 -11.94 6.04
CA GLU A 78 8.68 -13.15 6.33
C GLU A 78 8.26 -13.21 7.82
N GLU A 79 9.20 -12.95 8.75
CA GLU A 79 8.90 -12.91 10.18
C GLU A 79 7.93 -11.76 10.52
N ASP A 80 8.13 -10.58 9.94
CA ASP A 80 7.25 -9.42 10.15
C ASP A 80 5.82 -9.68 9.63
N ILE A 81 5.67 -10.41 8.52
CA ILE A 81 4.36 -10.86 8.01
C ILE A 81 3.66 -11.74 9.04
N ILE A 82 4.36 -12.74 9.57
CA ILE A 82 3.80 -13.66 10.58
C ILE A 82 3.37 -12.85 11.80
N LYS A 83 4.19 -11.91 12.25
CA LYS A 83 3.90 -11.06 13.42
C LYS A 83 2.75 -10.08 13.18
N ALA A 84 2.61 -9.54 11.98
CA ALA A 84 1.48 -8.70 11.62
C ALA A 84 0.16 -9.48 11.66
N ILE A 85 0.14 -10.70 11.11
CA ILE A 85 -1.02 -11.59 11.16
C ILE A 85 -1.36 -11.96 12.61
N GLU A 86 -0.37 -12.38 13.40
CA GLU A 86 -0.56 -12.68 14.84
C GLU A 86 -1.10 -11.48 15.63
N ALA A 87 -0.73 -10.25 15.24
CA ALA A 87 -1.17 -9.01 15.88
C ALA A 87 -2.57 -8.54 15.43
N GLY A 88 -3.14 -9.13 14.39
CA GLY A 88 -4.50 -8.86 13.91
C GLY A 88 -4.60 -7.92 12.72
N SER A 89 -3.55 -7.76 11.90
CA SER A 89 -3.63 -6.96 10.67
C SER A 89 -4.69 -7.51 9.70
N ASP A 90 -5.44 -6.63 9.03
CA ASP A 90 -6.47 -7.00 8.05
C ASP A 90 -5.93 -7.12 6.62
N ALA A 91 -4.79 -6.50 6.35
CA ALA A 91 -4.09 -6.53 5.07
C ALA A 91 -2.59 -6.30 5.25
N LEU A 92 -1.80 -6.71 4.26
CA LEU A 92 -0.35 -6.49 4.22
C LEU A 92 0.00 -5.61 3.02
N VAL A 93 0.90 -4.65 3.23
CA VAL A 93 1.36 -3.71 2.22
C VAL A 93 2.84 -3.96 1.97
N LEU A 94 3.22 -4.32 0.75
CA LEU A 94 4.58 -4.72 0.40
C LEU A 94 4.87 -4.45 -1.07
N GLY A 95 6.14 -4.48 -1.46
CA GLY A 95 6.51 -4.49 -2.87
C GLY A 95 7.99 -4.71 -3.06
N MET A 96 8.32 -5.55 -4.04
CA MET A 96 9.67 -6.00 -4.34
C MET A 96 9.90 -5.90 -5.85
N LEU A 97 11.07 -5.42 -6.21
CA LEU A 97 11.48 -5.22 -7.59
C LEU A 97 12.86 -5.80 -7.85
N THR A 98 13.09 -6.18 -9.10
CA THR A 98 14.42 -6.50 -9.60
C THR A 98 15.24 -5.22 -9.84
N ALA A 99 16.54 -5.37 -10.12
CA ALA A 99 17.42 -4.25 -10.47
C ALA A 99 16.99 -3.51 -11.76
N GLU A 100 16.20 -4.17 -12.61
CA GLU A 100 15.63 -3.65 -13.85
C GLU A 100 14.26 -2.98 -13.64
N ASN A 101 13.83 -2.80 -12.38
CA ASN A 101 12.51 -2.28 -12.00
C ASN A 101 11.34 -3.11 -12.57
N GLN A 102 11.48 -4.43 -12.55
CA GLN A 102 10.37 -5.37 -12.80
C GLN A 102 9.90 -5.96 -11.48
N LEU A 103 8.71 -6.56 -11.45
CA LEU A 103 8.28 -7.31 -10.26
C LEU A 103 9.28 -8.43 -9.97
N ASP A 104 9.73 -8.51 -8.72
CA ASP A 104 10.51 -9.65 -8.27
C ASP A 104 9.58 -10.80 -7.90
N THR A 105 9.27 -11.63 -8.90
CA THR A 105 8.34 -12.75 -8.77
C THR A 105 8.87 -13.85 -7.85
N GLU A 106 10.19 -14.05 -7.81
CA GLU A 106 10.82 -15.04 -6.92
C GLU A 106 10.65 -14.62 -5.45
N ALA A 107 10.86 -13.33 -5.14
CA ALA A 107 10.62 -12.80 -3.81
C ALA A 107 9.13 -12.83 -3.41
N ILE A 108 8.21 -12.56 -4.35
CA ILE A 108 6.76 -12.68 -4.10
C ILE A 108 6.40 -14.14 -3.74
N GLU A 109 6.86 -15.11 -4.53
CA GLU A 109 6.60 -16.53 -4.31
C GLU A 109 7.20 -17.03 -2.99
N HIS A 110 8.35 -16.49 -2.59
CA HIS A 110 8.97 -16.79 -1.31
C HIS A 110 8.12 -16.34 -0.12
N LEU A 111 7.55 -15.13 -0.17
CA LEU A 111 6.79 -14.55 0.95
C LEU A 111 5.32 -14.97 0.98
N LEU A 112 4.75 -15.34 -0.17
CA LEU A 112 3.33 -15.68 -0.31
C LEU A 112 2.81 -16.70 0.73
N PRO A 113 3.49 -17.83 1.01
CA PRO A 113 3.04 -18.78 2.00
C PRO A 113 2.85 -18.18 3.41
N ALA A 114 3.73 -17.26 3.82
CA ALA A 114 3.67 -16.62 5.13
C ALA A 114 2.44 -15.71 5.29
N THR A 115 1.89 -15.20 4.19
CA THR A 115 0.72 -14.30 4.20
C THR A 115 -0.58 -14.97 4.64
N GLN A 116 -0.65 -16.31 4.62
CA GLN A 116 -1.81 -17.10 5.04
C GLN A 116 -3.14 -16.67 4.36
N GLY A 117 -3.06 -16.11 3.15
CA GLY A 117 -4.22 -15.66 2.38
C GLY A 117 -4.80 -14.31 2.82
N LEU A 118 -4.10 -13.57 3.68
CA LEU A 118 -4.49 -12.21 4.06
C LEU A 118 -4.43 -11.29 2.82
N PRO A 119 -5.36 -10.33 2.65
CA PRO A 119 -5.34 -9.41 1.51
C PRO A 119 -4.00 -8.67 1.33
N LEU A 120 -3.47 -8.68 0.11
CA LEU A 120 -2.19 -8.05 -0.22
C LEU A 120 -2.36 -6.77 -1.05
N VAL A 121 -1.58 -5.74 -0.71
CA VAL A 121 -1.52 -4.47 -1.42
C VAL A 121 -0.09 -4.24 -1.92
N PHE A 122 0.07 -4.00 -3.22
CA PHE A 122 1.37 -3.62 -3.78
C PHE A 122 1.56 -2.11 -3.67
N HIS A 123 2.58 -1.66 -2.94
CA HIS A 123 2.77 -0.23 -2.64
C HIS A 123 3.43 0.57 -3.79
N MET A 124 3.83 1.82 -3.51
CA MET A 124 4.40 2.77 -4.48
C MET A 124 5.68 2.32 -5.19
N ALA A 125 6.28 1.17 -4.85
CA ALA A 125 7.25 0.52 -5.74
C ALA A 125 6.70 0.30 -7.16
N PHE A 126 5.38 0.18 -7.33
CA PHE A 126 4.74 0.08 -8.64
C PHE A 126 5.11 1.24 -9.58
N ASP A 127 5.29 2.43 -9.03
CA ASP A 127 5.59 3.63 -9.80
C ASP A 127 7.00 3.60 -10.41
N LEU A 128 7.92 2.77 -9.88
CA LEU A 128 9.25 2.57 -10.46
C LEU A 128 9.25 1.64 -11.66
N ILE A 129 8.21 0.82 -11.83
CA ILE A 129 8.07 -0.07 -12.98
C ILE A 129 7.90 0.77 -14.24
N PRO A 130 8.66 0.51 -15.33
CA PRO A 130 8.51 1.25 -16.57
C PRO A 130 7.05 1.27 -17.04
N THR A 131 6.53 2.43 -17.40
CA THR A 131 5.12 2.63 -17.78
C THR A 131 4.63 1.62 -18.82
N ALA A 132 5.46 1.26 -19.78
CA ALA A 132 5.14 0.28 -20.82
C ALA A 132 4.93 -1.16 -20.30
N GLN A 133 5.40 -1.46 -19.09
CA GLN A 133 5.34 -2.77 -18.44
C GLN A 133 4.31 -2.82 -17.29
N GLN A 134 3.76 -1.68 -16.88
CA GLN A 134 2.83 -1.62 -15.74
C GLN A 134 1.54 -2.41 -15.97
N HIS A 135 1.04 -2.53 -17.20
CA HIS A 135 -0.10 -3.39 -17.52
C HIS A 135 0.21 -4.87 -17.27
N GLN A 136 1.37 -5.34 -17.73
CA GLN A 136 1.83 -6.69 -17.44
C GLN A 136 2.03 -6.92 -15.94
N ALA A 137 2.59 -5.93 -15.24
CA ALA A 137 2.76 -6.00 -13.79
C ALA A 137 1.40 -6.12 -13.07
N LEU A 138 0.35 -5.41 -13.52
CA LEU A 138 -1.00 -5.57 -12.96
C LEU A 138 -1.53 -7.00 -13.16
N ASP A 139 -1.37 -7.56 -14.36
CA ASP A 139 -1.81 -8.93 -14.63
C ASP A 139 -1.07 -9.94 -13.74
N GLN A 140 0.25 -9.79 -13.57
CA GLN A 140 1.03 -10.64 -12.65
C GLN A 140 0.58 -10.50 -11.20
N LEU A 141 0.35 -9.26 -10.72
CA LEU A 141 -0.12 -9.03 -9.35
C LEU A 141 -1.50 -9.66 -9.11
N ILE A 142 -2.39 -9.64 -10.12
CA ILE A 142 -3.68 -10.34 -10.09
C ILE A 142 -3.45 -11.86 -9.95
N ASP A 143 -2.55 -12.44 -10.74
CA ASP A 143 -2.25 -13.87 -10.70
C ASP A 143 -1.67 -14.31 -9.34
N TYR A 144 -0.88 -13.44 -8.69
CA TYR A 144 -0.37 -13.64 -7.33
C TYR A 144 -1.39 -13.31 -6.22
N GLY A 145 -2.61 -12.91 -6.58
CA GLY A 145 -3.70 -12.68 -5.62
C GLY A 145 -3.66 -11.34 -4.89
N PHE A 146 -2.89 -10.36 -5.37
CA PHE A 146 -2.96 -9.00 -4.84
C PHE A 146 -4.35 -8.40 -5.09
N VAL A 147 -4.90 -7.77 -4.06
CA VAL A 147 -6.24 -7.16 -4.14
C VAL A 147 -6.19 -5.70 -4.55
N ARG A 148 -5.03 -5.04 -4.37
CA ARG A 148 -4.89 -3.60 -4.62
C ARG A 148 -3.46 -3.20 -4.98
N VAL A 149 -3.34 -2.13 -5.77
CA VAL A 149 -2.10 -1.40 -6.01
C VAL A 149 -2.24 0.05 -5.54
N LEU A 150 -1.28 0.52 -4.75
CA LEU A 150 -1.09 1.93 -4.40
C LEU A 150 -0.10 2.57 -5.38
N THR A 151 -0.54 3.63 -6.07
CA THR A 151 0.26 4.28 -7.12
C THR A 151 0.06 5.79 -7.13
N HIS A 152 1.14 6.53 -7.36
CA HIS A 152 1.12 7.95 -7.70
C HIS A 152 0.94 8.19 -9.20
N GLY A 153 1.27 7.19 -10.02
CA GLY A 153 1.21 7.23 -11.48
C GLY A 153 2.50 7.75 -12.11
N SER A 154 3.52 8.05 -11.31
CA SER A 154 4.85 8.48 -11.76
C SER A 154 5.88 8.18 -10.67
N PRO A 155 7.13 7.81 -11.02
CA PRO A 155 8.23 7.73 -10.05
C PRO A 155 8.76 9.11 -9.64
N GLU A 156 8.39 10.17 -10.37
CA GLU A 156 8.85 11.53 -10.14
C GLU A 156 8.01 12.26 -9.08
N ALA A 157 8.61 13.24 -8.40
CA ALA A 157 7.93 14.10 -7.43
C ALA A 157 7.07 15.18 -8.11
N THR A 158 6.18 14.77 -9.01
CA THR A 158 5.23 15.66 -9.69
C THR A 158 3.94 15.83 -8.87
N PRO A 159 3.16 16.90 -9.09
CA PRO A 159 1.79 16.95 -8.62
C PRO A 159 0.97 15.77 -9.16
N ILE A 160 0.26 15.04 -8.30
CA ILE A 160 -0.55 13.87 -8.72
C ILE A 160 -1.62 14.22 -9.78
N ALA A 161 -2.04 15.48 -9.83
CA ALA A 161 -2.98 15.98 -10.84
C ALA A 161 -2.43 15.84 -12.27
N ASP A 162 -1.11 15.85 -12.45
CA ASP A 162 -0.46 15.71 -13.76
C ASP A 162 -0.51 14.26 -14.26
N ASN A 163 -0.71 13.29 -13.35
CA ASN A 163 -0.70 11.85 -13.66
C ASN A 163 -2.12 11.30 -13.94
N VAL A 164 -3.15 12.14 -13.91
CA VAL A 164 -4.57 11.72 -14.01
C VAL A 164 -4.86 10.85 -15.24
N ALA A 165 -4.31 11.20 -16.41
CA ALA A 165 -4.55 10.45 -17.64
C ALA A 165 -4.00 9.02 -17.55
N HIS A 166 -2.81 8.86 -16.98
CA HIS A 166 -2.17 7.56 -16.78
C HIS A 166 -2.88 6.74 -15.70
N LEU A 167 -3.20 7.36 -14.56
CA LEU A 167 -3.97 6.74 -13.49
C LEU A 167 -5.34 6.22 -13.99
N LYS A 168 -6.03 7.01 -14.81
CA LYS A 168 -7.29 6.59 -15.46
C LYS A 168 -7.09 5.38 -16.38
N ASN A 169 -5.97 5.36 -17.10
CA ASN A 169 -5.62 4.23 -17.96
C ASN A 169 -5.41 2.95 -17.12
N LEU A 170 -4.67 3.03 -16.01
CA LEU A 170 -4.49 1.90 -15.07
C LEU A 170 -5.81 1.43 -14.47
N VAL A 171 -6.67 2.34 -13.99
CA VAL A 171 -8.01 2.01 -13.47
C VAL A 171 -8.86 1.28 -14.51
N THR A 172 -8.84 1.77 -15.75
CA THR A 172 -9.60 1.16 -16.85
C THR A 172 -9.06 -0.23 -17.19
N TYR A 173 -7.74 -0.37 -17.27
CA TYR A 173 -7.08 -1.63 -17.59
C TYR A 173 -7.28 -2.69 -16.50
N ALA A 174 -7.20 -2.29 -15.23
CA ALA A 174 -7.46 -3.16 -14.10
C ALA A 174 -8.88 -3.75 -14.16
N ASN A 175 -9.86 -2.99 -14.66
CA ASN A 175 -11.22 -3.46 -14.95
C ASN A 175 -11.83 -4.26 -13.79
N LYS A 176 -11.66 -3.77 -12.55
CA LYS A 176 -12.14 -4.38 -11.29
C LYS A 176 -11.53 -5.74 -10.93
N ARG A 177 -10.51 -6.22 -11.66
CA ARG A 177 -9.75 -7.44 -11.30
C ARG A 177 -8.81 -7.20 -10.12
N ILE A 178 -8.31 -5.97 -10.01
CA ILE A 178 -7.51 -5.45 -8.89
C ILE A 178 -7.92 -4.00 -8.63
N GLU A 179 -7.93 -3.57 -7.38
CA GLU A 179 -8.24 -2.19 -7.02
C GLU A 179 -7.04 -1.27 -7.29
N ILE A 180 -7.24 -0.13 -7.95
CA ILE A 180 -6.22 0.91 -8.05
C ILE A 180 -6.50 1.97 -6.99
N MET A 181 -5.57 2.19 -6.08
CA MET A 181 -5.63 3.22 -5.04
C MET A 181 -4.60 4.31 -5.34
N ILE A 182 -5.05 5.55 -5.37
CA ILE A 182 -4.17 6.69 -5.67
C ILE A 182 -3.58 7.27 -4.39
N GLY A 183 -2.28 7.60 -4.41
CA GLY A 183 -1.56 8.17 -3.28
C GLY A 183 -0.38 9.06 -3.70
N GLY A 184 0.33 9.63 -2.73
CA GLY A 184 1.39 10.60 -2.97
C GLY A 184 0.84 11.98 -3.38
N GLY A 185 0.53 12.83 -2.39
CA GLY A 185 -0.02 14.18 -2.64
C GLY A 185 -1.56 14.25 -2.68
N VAL A 186 -2.27 13.17 -2.33
CA VAL A 186 -3.72 13.20 -2.13
C VAL A 186 -4.06 13.74 -0.75
N THR A 187 -4.99 14.69 -0.70
CA THR A 187 -5.43 15.40 0.50
C THR A 187 -6.95 15.48 0.59
N ALA A 188 -7.49 15.92 1.73
CA ALA A 188 -8.91 16.19 1.90
C ALA A 188 -9.46 17.16 0.83
N GLU A 189 -8.65 18.11 0.36
CA GLU A 189 -9.04 19.14 -0.62
C GLU A 189 -9.15 18.60 -2.05
N ASN A 190 -8.27 17.68 -2.44
CA ASN A 190 -8.19 17.21 -3.85
C ASN A 190 -8.76 15.79 -4.07
N CYS A 191 -8.96 15.00 -3.01
CA CYS A 191 -9.31 13.58 -3.14
C CYS A 191 -10.57 13.31 -3.96
N GLN A 192 -11.62 14.11 -3.77
CA GLN A 192 -12.88 13.92 -4.49
C GLN A 192 -12.73 14.20 -5.99
N SER A 193 -12.02 15.27 -6.36
CA SER A 193 -11.76 15.62 -7.76
C SER A 193 -10.90 14.53 -8.44
N LEU A 194 -9.81 14.12 -7.79
CA LEU A 194 -8.91 13.08 -8.32
C LEU A 194 -9.64 11.74 -8.49
N SER A 195 -10.45 11.34 -7.51
CA SER A 195 -11.29 10.13 -7.60
C SER A 195 -12.23 10.18 -8.82
N GLN A 196 -12.90 11.31 -9.06
CA GLN A 196 -13.79 11.47 -10.22
C GLN A 196 -13.04 11.44 -11.56
N LEU A 197 -11.88 12.10 -11.63
CA LEU A 197 -11.10 12.21 -12.87
C LEU A 197 -10.43 10.89 -13.26
N THR A 198 -9.91 10.15 -12.29
CA THR A 198 -9.23 8.87 -12.50
C THR A 198 -10.20 7.68 -12.56
N GLY A 199 -11.36 7.80 -11.92
CA GLY A 199 -12.38 6.74 -11.84
C GLY A 199 -12.16 5.73 -10.71
N THR A 200 -11.12 5.89 -9.86
CA THR A 200 -10.99 5.07 -8.66
C THR A 200 -11.87 5.59 -7.52
N ALA A 201 -12.39 4.67 -6.69
CA ALA A 201 -13.10 4.99 -5.48
C ALA A 201 -12.21 4.95 -4.21
N ILE A 202 -10.90 4.71 -4.33
CA ILE A 202 -9.99 4.48 -3.20
C ILE A 202 -8.84 5.47 -3.25
N VAL A 203 -8.66 6.20 -2.15
CA VAL A 203 -7.67 7.27 -2.02
C VAL A 203 -6.85 7.09 -0.73
N HIS A 204 -5.56 7.38 -0.81
CA HIS A 204 -4.60 7.18 0.28
C HIS A 204 -3.84 8.47 0.57
N GLY A 205 -3.67 8.83 1.85
CA GLY A 205 -2.74 9.90 2.21
C GLY A 205 -2.65 10.23 3.69
N THR A 206 -1.56 10.91 4.07
CA THR A 206 -1.32 11.43 5.44
C THR A 206 -2.18 12.64 5.79
N LYS A 207 -2.81 13.29 4.80
CA LYS A 207 -3.69 14.47 4.96
C LYS A 207 -5.07 14.24 4.34
N ILE A 208 -5.56 12.99 4.38
CA ILE A 208 -6.80 12.58 3.69
C ILE A 208 -8.09 12.98 4.44
N ILE A 209 -7.92 13.45 5.67
CA ILE A 209 -8.94 13.98 6.57
C ILE A 209 -8.59 15.40 7.00
#